data_AF-A0A7S2WYQ4-F1
#
_entry.id   AF-A0A7S2WYQ4-F1
#
_cell.length_a   1.000
_cell.length_b   1.000
_cell.length_c   1.000
_cell.angle_alpha   90.00
_cell.angle_beta   90.00
_cell.angle_gamma   90.00
#
_symmetry.space_group_name_H-M   'P 1'
#
loop_
_entity.id
_entity.type
_entity.pdbx_description
1 polymer ?
#
loop_
_entity_poly.entity_id
_entity_poly.type
_entity_poly.pdbx_seq_one_letter_code
_entity_poly.pdbx_strand_id
1 'polypeptide(L)'
;AKNVKNILIKNCLDACIGAMLWWFCGYSFAFGVEGDSPNKFIGGKDFFSALDKPDNTTYYAFWFFQWAFAATAATIVSGAVAERCALTGYAAYTCFITAFVYPVVVHWTWSSEGWLTDGDIGPGFLDFAGSGVVHMTGGGAALVG
;
A
#
# COMPACT_ATOMS: atom_id res chain seq x y z
N ALA A 1 -27.70 -2.74 10.48
CA ALA A 1 -27.61 -4.18 10.17
C ALA A 1 -27.60 -4.51 8.65
N LYS A 2 -28.43 -3.85 7.82
CA LYS A 2 -28.63 -4.23 6.41
C LYS A 2 -27.36 -4.26 5.53
N ASN A 3 -26.36 -3.42 5.82
CA ASN A 3 -25.11 -3.32 5.03
C ASN A 3 -23.88 -3.97 5.70
N VAL A 4 -24.03 -4.55 6.90
CA VAL A 4 -22.90 -5.07 7.68
C VAL A 4 -22.19 -6.21 6.94
N LYS A 5 -22.95 -7.13 6.33
CA LYS A 5 -22.37 -8.23 5.54
C LYS A 5 -21.53 -7.72 4.36
N ASN A 6 -22.01 -6.67 3.67
CA ASN A 6 -21.30 -6.10 2.53
C ASN A 6 -19.97 -5.47 2.96
N ILE A 7 -19.97 -4.75 4.08
CA ILE A 7 -18.76 -4.13 4.65
C ILE A 7 -17.74 -5.21 5.07
N LEU A 8 -18.17 -6.26 5.77
CA LEU A 8 -17.29 -7.33 6.21
C LEU A 8 -16.65 -8.09 5.03
N ILE A 9 -17.42 -8.36 3.97
CA ILE A 9 -16.90 -9.01 2.76
C ILE A 9 -15.86 -8.13 2.07
N LYS A 10 -16.10 -6.82 1.95
CA LYS A 10 -15.14 -5.87 1.37
C LYS A 10 -13.81 -5.86 2.13
N ASN A 11 -13.86 -5.80 3.46
CA ASN A 11 -12.67 -5.84 4.30
C ASN A 11 -11.88 -7.16 4.16
N CYS A 12 -12.58 -8.29 4.10
CA CYS A 12 -11.94 -9.59 3.88
C CYS A 12 -11.29 -9.66 2.48
N LEU A 13 -11.97 -9.12 1.47
CA LEU A 13 -11.47 -9.00 0.11
C LEU A 13 -10.21 -8.13 0.06
N ASP A 14 -10.19 -6.99 0.76
CA ASP A 14 -9.02 -6.10 0.84
C ASP A 14 -7.82 -6.80 1.45
N ALA A 15 -8.03 -7.54 2.53
CA ALA A 15 -6.96 -8.31 3.16
C ALA A 15 -6.40 -9.37 2.19
N CYS A 16 -7.25 -10.20 1.60
CA CYS A 16 -6.81 -11.32 0.75
C CYS A 16 -6.21 -10.85 -0.59
N ILE A 17 -6.91 -9.98 -1.32
CA ILE A 17 -6.44 -9.46 -2.61
C ILE A 17 -5.25 -8.53 -2.40
N GLY A 18 -5.31 -7.67 -1.39
CA GLY A 18 -4.21 -6.79 -1.03
C GLY A 18 -2.94 -7.57 -0.67
N ALA A 19 -3.06 -8.70 0.04
CA ALA A 19 -1.89 -9.56 0.32
C ALA A 19 -1.25 -10.11 -0.95
N MET A 20 -2.06 -10.64 -1.87
CA MET A 20 -1.55 -11.18 -3.13
C MET A 20 -0.89 -10.11 -4.00
N LEU A 21 -1.47 -8.91 -4.08
CA LEU A 21 -0.94 -7.84 -4.92
C LEU A 21 0.26 -7.14 -4.30
N TRP A 22 0.26 -6.97 -2.98
CA TRP A 22 1.42 -6.50 -2.23
C TRP A 22 2.60 -7.46 -2.40
N TRP A 23 2.35 -8.77 -2.36
CA TRP A 23 3.34 -9.80 -2.65
C TRP A 23 3.86 -9.73 -4.09
N PHE A 24 2.94 -9.66 -5.07
CA PHE A 24 3.26 -9.68 -6.50
C PHE A 24 4.08 -8.46 -6.94
N CYS A 25 3.66 -7.24 -6.57
CA CYS A 25 4.28 -6.01 -7.04
C CYS A 25 4.25 -4.84 -6.04
N GLY A 26 3.31 -4.78 -5.10
CA GLY A 26 3.18 -3.62 -4.21
C GLY A 26 4.43 -3.39 -3.35
N TYR A 27 4.98 -4.45 -2.74
CA TYR A 27 6.23 -4.31 -1.98
C TYR A 27 7.42 -3.90 -2.86
N SER A 28 7.47 -4.39 -4.10
CA SER A 28 8.49 -4.03 -5.09
C SER A 28 8.46 -2.53 -5.42
N PHE A 29 7.27 -1.98 -5.67
CA PHE A 29 7.13 -0.55 -5.93
C PHE A 29 7.42 0.31 -4.70
N ALA A 30 7.10 -0.17 -3.51
CA ALA A 30 7.33 0.54 -2.26
C ALA A 30 8.81 0.55 -1.84
N PHE A 31 9.46 -0.62 -1.80
CA PHE A 31 10.77 -0.82 -1.18
C PHE A 31 11.81 -1.51 -2.08
N GLY A 32 11.44 -1.85 -3.32
CA GLY A 32 12.32 -2.52 -4.29
C GLY A 32 13.33 -1.56 -4.91
N VAL A 33 14.32 -1.15 -4.13
CA VAL A 33 15.34 -0.15 -4.49
C VAL A 33 16.34 -0.68 -5.54
N GLU A 34 16.70 0.19 -6.50
CA GLU A 34 17.58 -0.14 -7.63
C GLU A 34 19.01 0.40 -7.47
N GLY A 35 19.99 -0.46 -7.12
CA GLY A 35 21.43 -0.27 -7.44
C GLY A 35 22.03 1.14 -7.22
N ASP A 36 23.03 1.50 -8.02
CA ASP A 36 23.80 2.75 -7.85
C ASP A 36 23.06 4.02 -8.32
N SER A 37 21.88 3.89 -8.91
CA SER A 37 21.07 5.03 -9.41
C SER A 37 19.58 4.72 -9.27
N PRO A 38 19.05 4.72 -8.04
CA PRO A 38 17.68 4.33 -7.79
C PRO A 38 16.70 5.38 -8.31
N ASN A 39 15.60 4.91 -8.88
CA ASN A 39 14.47 5.74 -9.23
C ASN A 39 13.81 6.26 -7.94
N LYS A 40 13.75 7.58 -7.77
CA LYS A 40 13.22 8.22 -6.56
C LYS A 40 11.69 8.27 -6.49
N PHE A 41 11.03 7.98 -7.60
CA PHE A 41 9.57 8.05 -7.74
C PHE A 41 8.90 6.70 -7.48
N ILE A 42 9.52 5.59 -7.87
CA ILE A 42 8.95 4.25 -7.71
C ILE A 42 10.06 3.20 -7.70
N GLY A 43 9.91 2.18 -6.84
CA GLY A 43 10.78 1.00 -6.87
C GLY A 43 10.53 0.09 -8.08
N GLY A 44 11.43 -0.85 -8.33
CA GLY A 44 11.39 -1.70 -9.52
C GLY A 44 12.06 -3.07 -9.37
N LYS A 45 12.39 -3.48 -8.14
CA LYS A 45 13.04 -4.77 -7.83
C LYS A 45 12.28 -5.59 -6.81
N ASP A 46 12.65 -6.86 -6.67
CA ASP A 46 12.01 -7.80 -5.74
C ASP A 46 10.50 -7.97 -6.05
N PHE A 47 10.11 -8.00 -7.32
CA PHE A 47 8.79 -8.51 -7.70
C PHE A 47 8.62 -9.93 -7.19
N PHE A 48 7.41 -10.30 -6.78
CA PHE A 48 7.16 -11.58 -6.09
C PHE A 48 7.96 -11.74 -4.77
N SER A 49 8.39 -10.60 -4.20
CA SER A 49 9.06 -10.51 -2.89
C SER A 49 8.39 -11.39 -1.84
N ALA A 50 9.20 -12.04 -0.98
CA ALA A 50 8.79 -13.00 0.07
C ALA A 50 8.93 -14.50 -0.30
N LEU A 51 9.35 -14.88 -1.52
CA LEU A 51 9.68 -16.28 -1.82
C LEU A 51 11.19 -16.61 -1.81
N ASP A 52 12.06 -15.61 -1.94
CA ASP A 52 13.50 -15.86 -2.18
C ASP A 52 14.40 -15.70 -0.95
N LYS A 53 13.84 -15.41 0.24
CA LYS A 53 14.61 -15.15 1.47
C LYS A 53 14.12 -15.99 2.67
N PRO A 54 14.09 -17.34 2.58
CA PRO A 54 13.37 -18.23 3.49
C PRO A 54 13.75 -18.09 4.98
N ASP A 55 14.97 -17.66 5.30
CA ASP A 55 15.46 -17.56 6.68
C ASP A 55 15.50 -16.12 7.24
N ASN A 56 14.89 -15.15 6.55
CA ASN A 56 14.92 -13.74 6.97
C ASN A 56 13.64 -13.32 7.70
N THR A 57 13.49 -13.74 8.96
CA THR A 57 12.32 -13.41 9.80
C THR A 57 12.04 -11.91 9.90
N THR A 58 13.07 -11.07 10.00
CA THR A 58 12.91 -9.61 10.07
C THR A 58 12.31 -9.04 8.79
N TYR A 59 12.74 -9.56 7.63
CA TYR A 59 12.18 -9.18 6.34
C TYR A 59 10.69 -9.54 6.25
N TYR A 60 10.30 -10.75 6.64
CA TYR A 60 8.90 -11.17 6.62
C TYR A 60 8.03 -10.40 7.62
N ALA A 61 8.57 -10.09 8.80
CA ALA A 61 7.88 -9.26 9.77
C ALA A 61 7.64 -7.84 9.22
N PHE A 62 8.65 -7.23 8.60
CA PHE A 62 8.51 -5.92 7.97
C PHE A 62 7.56 -5.95 6.77
N TRP A 63 7.65 -6.98 5.92
CA TRP A 63 6.74 -7.17 4.79
C TRP A 63 5.29 -7.27 5.25
N PHE A 64 5.02 -8.08 6.28
CA PHE A 64 3.67 -8.27 6.84
C PHE A 64 3.15 -6.98 7.50
N PHE A 65 4.03 -6.28 8.21
CA PHE A 65 3.71 -4.99 8.81
C PHE A 65 3.31 -3.95 7.77
N GLN A 66 4.04 -3.87 6.65
CA GLN A 66 3.74 -2.94 5.56
C GLN A 66 2.49 -3.34 4.77
N TRP A 67 2.27 -4.65 4.58
CA TRP A 67 1.01 -5.14 4.02
C TRP A 67 -0.19 -4.69 4.87
N ALA A 68 -0.10 -4.75 6.20
CA ALA A 68 -1.20 -4.32 7.07
C ALA A 68 -1.56 -2.85 6.86
N PHE A 69 -0.58 -1.97 6.60
CA PHE A 69 -0.84 -0.58 6.25
C PHE A 69 -1.45 -0.41 4.86
N ALA A 70 -0.99 -1.18 3.86
CA ALA A 70 -1.58 -1.18 2.53
C ALA A 70 -3.05 -1.61 2.57
N ALA A 71 -3.36 -2.69 3.29
CA ALA A 71 -4.72 -3.15 3.52
C ALA A 71 -5.55 -2.09 4.26
N THR A 72 -4.97 -1.40 5.26
CA THR A 72 -5.64 -0.30 5.97
C THR A 72 -6.00 0.85 5.03
N ALA A 73 -5.09 1.26 4.14
CA ALA A 73 -5.34 2.33 3.18
C ALA A 73 -6.49 1.98 2.22
N ALA A 74 -6.55 0.73 1.74
CA ALA A 74 -7.65 0.24 0.91
C ALA A 74 -8.99 0.23 1.69
N THR A 75 -8.97 -0.28 2.91
CA THR A 75 -10.15 -0.40 3.78
C THR A 75 -10.80 0.94 4.13
N ILE A 76 -10.03 2.04 4.21
CA ILE A 76 -10.60 3.38 4.43
C ILE A 76 -11.66 3.70 3.36
N VAL A 77 -11.39 3.35 2.11
CA VAL A 77 -12.33 3.58 1.00
C VAL A 77 -13.53 2.67 1.09
N SER A 78 -13.36 1.42 1.56
CA SER A 78 -14.46 0.48 1.82
C SER A 78 -15.60 1.10 2.64
N GLY A 79 -15.24 1.91 3.65
CA GLY A 79 -16.19 2.58 4.54
C GLY A 79 -16.92 3.74 3.86
N ALA A 80 -16.22 4.49 3.01
CA ALA A 80 -16.80 5.62 2.29
C ALA A 80 -17.77 5.17 1.18
N VAL A 81 -17.45 4.07 0.47
CA VAL A 81 -18.25 3.56 -0.66
C VAL A 81 -19.18 2.39 -0.28
N ALA A 82 -19.44 2.21 1.02
CA ALA A 82 -20.12 1.05 1.57
C ALA A 82 -21.53 0.81 0.98
N GLU A 83 -22.28 1.87 0.69
CA GLU A 83 -23.72 1.79 0.38
C GLU A 83 -24.08 1.70 -1.10
N ARG A 84 -23.24 2.19 -2.02
CA ARG A 84 -23.59 2.35 -3.45
C ARG A 84 -22.59 1.74 -4.45
N CYS A 85 -21.45 1.24 -3.99
CA CYS A 85 -20.45 0.64 -4.87
C CYS A 85 -20.69 -0.86 -5.07
N ALA A 86 -20.74 -1.26 -6.36
CA ALA A 86 -20.77 -2.66 -6.76
C ALA A 86 -19.48 -3.37 -6.32
N LEU A 87 -19.59 -4.62 -5.85
CA LEU A 87 -18.45 -5.37 -5.31
C LEU A 87 -17.33 -5.56 -6.35
N THR A 88 -17.67 -5.69 -7.63
CA THR A 88 -16.70 -5.82 -8.73
C THR A 88 -15.91 -4.52 -8.96
N GLY A 89 -16.59 -3.38 -8.96
CA GLY A 89 -15.93 -2.06 -9.04
C GLY A 89 -15.02 -1.83 -7.84
N TYR A 90 -15.50 -2.20 -6.65
CA TYR A 90 -14.71 -2.16 -5.43
C TYR A 90 -13.45 -3.04 -5.52
N ALA A 91 -13.58 -4.28 -6.00
CA ALA A 91 -12.44 -5.18 -6.15
C ALA A 91 -11.38 -4.63 -7.12
N ALA A 92 -11.80 -4.05 -8.25
CA ALA A 92 -10.88 -3.40 -9.18
C ALA A 92 -10.15 -2.21 -8.52
N TYR A 93 -10.87 -1.40 -7.74
CA TYR A 93 -10.30 -0.33 -6.95
C TYR A 93 -9.25 -0.84 -5.95
N THR A 94 -9.61 -1.85 -5.14
CA THR A 94 -8.72 -2.48 -4.17
C THR A 94 -7.44 -2.97 -4.86
N CYS A 95 -7.58 -3.57 -6.05
CA CYS A 95 -6.42 -3.99 -6.82
C CYS A 95 -5.50 -2.82 -7.15
N PHE A 96 -6.05 -1.71 -7.64
CA PHE A 96 -5.25 -0.57 -8.07
C PHE A 96 -4.57 0.16 -6.92
N ILE A 97 -5.27 0.37 -5.79
CA ILE A 97 -4.65 1.04 -4.65
C ILE A 97 -3.54 0.19 -4.01
N THR A 98 -3.76 -1.11 -3.85
CA THR A 98 -2.78 -2.00 -3.20
C THR A 98 -1.61 -2.38 -4.09
N ALA A 99 -1.83 -2.50 -5.41
CA ALA A 99 -0.78 -2.84 -6.36
C ALA A 99 0.03 -1.64 -6.84
N PHE A 100 -0.52 -0.41 -6.79
CA PHE A 100 0.13 0.74 -7.42
C PHE A 100 0.08 2.03 -6.59
N VAL A 101 -1.11 2.60 -6.36
CA VAL A 101 -1.23 3.96 -5.78
C VAL A 101 -0.57 4.06 -4.41
N TYR A 102 -0.94 3.19 -3.47
CA TYR A 102 -0.39 3.21 -2.13
C TYR A 102 1.11 2.88 -2.09
N PRO A 103 1.60 1.79 -2.74
CA PRO A 103 3.03 1.51 -2.84
C PRO A 103 3.90 2.67 -3.34
N VAL A 104 3.42 3.41 -4.35
CA VAL A 104 4.15 4.56 -4.90
C VAL A 104 4.26 5.68 -3.87
N VAL A 105 3.18 5.96 -3.13
CA VAL A 105 3.23 6.95 -2.03
C VAL A 105 4.18 6.50 -0.92
N VAL A 106 4.16 5.21 -0.55
CA VAL A 106 5.12 4.64 0.40
C VAL A 106 6.55 4.83 -0.10
N HIS A 107 6.80 4.62 -1.39
CA HIS A 107 8.12 4.82 -1.96
C HIS A 107 8.60 6.25 -1.81
N TRP A 108 7.74 7.24 -2.02
CA TRP A 108 8.14 8.64 -1.90
C TRP A 108 8.63 9.00 -0.51
N THR A 109 8.05 8.42 0.53
CA THR A 109 8.20 8.88 1.92
C THR A 109 8.95 7.93 2.85
N TRP A 110 8.76 6.62 2.68
CA TRP A 110 9.24 5.59 3.61
C TRP A 110 10.30 4.68 2.99
N SER A 111 10.52 4.77 1.68
CA SER A 111 11.72 4.20 1.06
C SER A 111 12.95 5.05 1.42
N SER A 112 14.13 4.42 1.48
CA SER A 112 15.39 5.15 1.62
C SER A 112 15.67 6.06 0.42
N GLU A 113 15.12 5.73 -0.76
CA GLU A 113 15.40 6.44 -2.02
C GLU A 113 14.28 7.36 -2.48
N GLY A 114 13.21 7.48 -1.68
CA GLY A 114 12.07 8.31 -2.02
C GLY A 114 12.44 9.78 -2.19
N TRP A 115 11.85 10.46 -3.16
CA TRP A 115 12.12 11.89 -3.39
C TRP A 115 11.65 12.82 -2.25
N LEU A 116 10.79 12.34 -1.34
CA LEU A 116 10.42 13.04 -0.12
C LEU A 116 11.27 12.62 1.09
N THR A 117 12.18 11.68 0.94
CA THR A 117 13.10 11.25 2.01
C THR A 117 14.19 12.32 2.21
N ASP A 118 14.76 12.36 3.43
CA ASP A 118 15.80 13.33 3.82
C ASP A 118 16.96 13.37 2.81
N GLY A 119 17.40 14.57 2.42
CA GLY A 119 18.51 14.79 1.48
C GLY A 119 18.19 15.65 0.27
N ASP A 120 17.12 15.36 -0.49
CA ASP A 120 16.81 16.09 -1.73
C ASP A 120 16.03 17.40 -1.50
N ILE A 121 15.21 17.42 -0.45
CA ILE A 121 14.25 18.51 -0.17
C ILE A 121 14.45 19.13 1.22
N GLY A 122 15.64 18.99 1.81
CA GLY A 122 15.91 19.34 3.20
C GLY A 122 15.61 18.17 4.13
N PRO A 123 15.03 18.38 5.34
CA PRO A 123 14.88 17.36 6.38
C PRO A 123 13.95 16.17 6.02
N GLY A 124 13.44 16.12 4.79
CA GLY A 124 12.47 15.13 4.33
C GLY A 124 11.06 15.33 4.89
N PHE A 125 10.11 14.60 4.32
CA PHE A 125 8.76 14.45 4.83
C PHE A 125 8.76 13.48 6.01
N LEU A 126 8.16 13.91 7.12
CA LEU A 126 8.10 13.12 8.34
C LEU A 126 6.68 12.61 8.59
N ASP A 127 6.50 11.29 8.46
CA ASP A 127 5.28 10.60 8.87
C ASP A 127 5.66 9.28 9.53
N PHE A 128 5.51 9.21 10.85
CA PHE A 128 5.99 8.06 11.62
C PHE A 128 5.14 6.80 11.44
N ALA A 129 3.81 6.97 11.34
CA ALA A 129 2.85 5.87 11.43
C ALA A 129 1.73 5.92 10.38
N GLY A 130 1.81 6.84 9.43
CA GLY A 130 0.95 6.85 8.25
C GLY A 130 -0.21 7.83 8.31
N SER A 131 -0.11 8.93 9.06
CA SER A 131 -1.16 9.97 9.04
C SER A 131 -1.33 10.56 7.64
N GLY A 132 -0.24 10.78 6.92
CA GLY A 132 -0.23 11.11 5.50
C GLY A 132 -0.28 9.85 4.64
N VAL A 133 0.73 8.99 4.78
CA VAL A 133 0.98 7.87 3.86
C VAL A 133 -0.20 6.90 3.77
N VAL A 134 -0.88 6.64 4.89
CA VAL A 134 -2.01 5.69 4.96
C VAL A 134 -3.34 6.43 4.97
N HIS A 135 -3.54 7.30 5.96
CA HIS A 135 -4.84 7.92 6.19
C HIS A 135 -5.18 9.01 5.17
N MET A 136 -4.23 9.87 4.80
CA MET A 136 -4.47 10.89 3.77
C MET A 136 -4.59 10.26 2.38
N THR A 137 -3.75 9.26 2.04
CA THR A 137 -3.87 8.52 0.78
C THR A 137 -5.23 7.84 0.66
N GLY A 138 -5.63 7.05 1.66
CA GLY A 138 -6.93 6.37 1.68
C GLY A 138 -8.10 7.36 1.73
N GLY A 139 -7.99 8.43 2.52
CA GLY A 139 -9.02 9.46 2.63
C GLY A 139 -9.18 10.28 1.35
N GLY A 140 -8.09 10.59 0.67
CA GLY A 140 -8.08 11.25 -0.64
C GLY A 140 -8.71 10.37 -1.71
N ALA A 141 -8.34 9.09 -1.76
CA ALA A 141 -8.98 8.13 -2.66
C ALA A 141 -10.48 7.98 -2.38
N ALA A 142 -10.88 7.90 -1.11
CA ALA A 142 -12.28 7.86 -0.69
C ALA A 142 -13.07 9.12 -1.12
N LEU A 143 -12.43 10.28 -1.12
CA LEU A 143 -13.06 11.55 -1.51
C LEU A 143 -13.33 11.60 -3.02
N VAL A 144 -12.42 11.08 -3.84
CA VAL A 144 -12.55 11.06 -5.30
C VAL A 144 -13.61 10.05 -5.75
N GLY A 145 -13.72 8.92 -5.03
CA GLY A 145 -14.76 7.90 -5.23
C GLY A 145 -14.25 6.62 -5.88
#